data_AF-A0A0C2C4B1-F1
#
_entry.id   AF-A0A0C2C4B1-F1
#
_cell.length_a   1.000
_cell.length_b   1.000
_cell.length_c   1.000
_cell.angle_alpha   90.00
_cell.angle_beta   90.00
_cell.angle_gamma   90.00
#
_symmetry.space_group_name_H-M   'P 1'
#
loop_
_entity.id
_entity.type
_entity.pdbx_description
1 polymer ?
#
loop_
_entity_poly.entity_id
_entity_poly.type
_entity_poly.pdbx_seq_one_letter_code
_entity_poly.pdbx_strand_id
1 'polypeptide(L)' 'MRLLYRARDLEDRVCDILEILKVDERPTEVFPIGKPNPTRPRLVKLVLPSTSCWRIALSNSRLLHALLFRMYSS' A
#
# COMPACT_ATOMS: atom_id res chain seq x y z
N MET A 1 -11.55 -11.43 17.86
CA MET A 1 -10.41 -11.91 17.03
C MET A 1 -10.56 -11.63 15.52
N ARG A 2 -11.31 -10.58 15.07
CA ARG A 2 -11.57 -10.30 13.63
C ARG A 2 -10.82 -9.06 13.10
N LEU A 3 -10.38 -8.18 14.00
CA LEU A 3 -9.66 -6.95 13.68
C LEU A 3 -8.18 -7.21 13.37
N LEU A 4 -7.56 -8.19 14.04
CA LEU A 4 -6.16 -8.58 13.83
C LEU A 4 -5.93 -9.16 12.44
N TYR A 5 -6.83 -10.03 11.97
CA TYR A 5 -6.77 -10.56 10.60
C TYR A 5 -6.88 -9.44 9.56
N ARG A 6 -7.83 -8.51 9.73
CA ARG A 6 -7.98 -7.37 8.82
C ARG A 6 -6.78 -6.41 8.81
N ALA A 7 -6.11 -6.26 9.95
CA ALA A 7 -4.91 -5.43 10.04
C ALA A 7 -3.74 -6.11 9.32
N ARG A 8 -3.56 -7.43 9.52
CA ARG A 8 -2.54 -8.21 8.84
C ARG A 8 -2.76 -8.27 7.33
N ASP A 9 -3.99 -8.50 6.90
CA ASP A 9 -4.37 -8.47 5.47
C ASP A 9 -4.08 -7.11 4.83
N LEU A 10 -4.20 -6.02 5.60
CA LEU A 10 -3.90 -4.67 5.11
C LEU A 10 -2.39 -4.44 5.01
N GLU A 11 -1.62 -4.83 6.03
CA GLU A 11 -0.17 -4.72 6.03
C GLU A 11 0.47 -5.54 4.91
N ASP A 12 -0.01 -6.77 4.68
CA ASP A 12 0.49 -7.63 3.60
C ASP A 12 0.24 -6.98 2.23
N ARG A 13 -0.99 -6.50 1.97
CA ARG A 13 -1.31 -5.77 0.71
C ARG A 13 -0.48 -4.51 0.53
N VAL A 14 -0.17 -3.80 1.62
CA VAL A 14 0.71 -2.63 1.57
C VAL A 14 2.13 -3.05 1.20
N CYS A 15 2.64 -4.15 1.77
CA CYS A 15 3.96 -4.68 1.42
C CYS A 15 4.05 -5.06 -0.06
N ASP A 16 3.02 -5.71 -0.62
CA ASP A 16 2.98 -6.04 -2.05
C ASP A 16 3.10 -4.78 -2.92
N ILE A 17 2.39 -3.70 -2.54
CA ILE A 17 2.46 -2.40 -3.23
C ILE A 17 3.86 -1.78 -3.09
N LEU A 18 4.48 -1.86 -1.92
CA LEU A 18 5.83 -1.32 -1.70
C LEU A 18 6.89 -2.09 -2.51
N GLU A 19 6.75 -3.41 -2.64
CA GLU A 19 7.60 -4.24 -3.50
C GLU A 19 7.53 -3.80 -4.97
N ILE A 20 6.31 -3.53 -5.46
CA ILE A 20 6.09 -2.99 -6.80
C ILE A 20 6.81 -1.65 -6.97
N LEU A 21 6.71 -0.79 -5.96
CA LEU A 21 7.35 0.53 -5.93
C LEU A 21 8.87 0.47 -5.67
N LYS A 22 9.44 -0.73 -5.54
CA LYS A 22 10.88 -0.98 -5.27
C LYS A 22 11.33 -0.41 -3.93
N VAL A 23 10.47 -0.46 -2.92
CA VAL A 23 10.82 -0.16 -1.54
C VAL A 23 11.04 -1.48 -0.81
N ASP A 24 12.29 -1.73 -0.42
CA ASP A 24 12.70 -2.99 0.23
C ASP A 24 12.39 -3.01 1.74
N GLU A 25 11.91 -1.89 2.29
CA GLU A 25 11.61 -1.75 3.71
C GLU A 25 10.12 -1.87 4.01
N ARG A 26 9.80 -2.55 5.12
CA ARG A 26 8.44 -2.60 5.64
C ARG A 26 8.04 -1.27 6.30
N PRO A 27 6.76 -0.90 6.23
CA PRO A 27 6.26 0.25 6.96
C PRO A 27 6.34 -0.03 8.47
N THR A 28 6.70 0.99 9.24
CA THR A 28 6.68 0.93 10.70
C THR A 28 5.26 0.92 11.23
N GLU A 29 4.35 1.67 10.58
CA GLU A 29 2.95 1.78 10.97
C GLU A 29 2.04 1.92 9.75
N VAL A 30 0.85 1.33 9.83
CA VAL A 30 -0.19 1.38 8.79
C VAL A 30 -1.51 1.80 9.40
N PHE A 31 -2.02 2.95 8.97
CA PHE A 31 -3.28 3.51 9.48
C PHE A 31 -4.31 3.64 8.37
N PRO A 32 -5.43 2.90 8.44
CA PRO A 32 -6.51 3.13 7.51
C PRO A 32 -7.24 4.43 7.90
N ILE A 33 -7.32 5.37 6.96
CA ILE A 33 -7.88 6.70 7.19
C ILE A 33 -9.39 6.70 6.91
N GLY A 34 -10.12 7.50 7.68
CA GLY A 34 -11.54 7.76 7.45
C GLY A 34 -12.46 6.60 7.81
N LYS A 35 -13.75 6.75 7.50
CA LYS A 35 -14.76 5.72 7.74
C LYS A 35 -14.79 4.72 6.58
N PRO A 36 -14.98 3.42 6.85
CA PRO A 36 -15.21 2.43 5.80
C PRO A 36 -16.38 2.85 4.90
N ASN A 37 -16.18 2.85 3.59
CA ASN A 37 -17.21 3.12 2.61
C ASN A 37 -17.25 1.95 1.62
N PRO A 38 -18.39 1.24 1.47
CA PRO A 38 -18.48 0.11 0.54
C PRO A 38 -18.34 0.52 -0.93
N THR A 39 -18.55 1.80 -1.26
CA THR A 39 -18.51 2.31 -2.63
C THR A 39 -17.15 2.89 -3.04
N ARG A 40 -16.20 3.04 -2.10
CA ARG A 40 -14.89 3.65 -2.37
C ARG A 40 -13.75 2.92 -1.67
N PRO A 41 -12.62 2.67 -2.35
CA PRO A 41 -11.40 2.20 -1.69
C PRO A 41 -11.00 3.12 -0.54
N ARG A 42 -10.62 2.54 0.59
CA ARG A 42 -10.23 3.29 1.79
C ARG A 42 -8.79 3.80 1.64
N LEU A 43 -8.57 5.07 1.98
CA LEU A 43 -7.22 5.63 2.05
C LEU A 43 -6.45 5.02 3.22
N VAL A 44 -5.13 4.89 3.05
CA VAL A 44 -4.22 4.34 4.05
C VAL A 44 -3.03 5.30 4.19
N LYS A 45 -2.71 5.67 5.43
CA LYS A 45 -1.48 6.37 5.77
C LYS A 45 -0.43 5.35 6.17
N LEU A 46 0.76 5.50 5.61
CA LEU A 46 1.92 4.70 5.94
C LEU A 46 2.91 5.55 6.73
N VAL A 47 3.64 4.91 7.63
CA VAL A 47 4.86 5.46 8.23
C VAL A 47 6.00 4.59 7.74
N LEU A 48 6.94 5.18 7.00
CA LEU A 48 8.14 4.49 6.52
C LEU A 48 9.33 4.79 7.42
N PRO A 49 10.33 3.89 7.51
CA PRO A 49 11.49 4.07 8.38
C PRO A 49 12.33 5.30 8.07
N SER A 50 12.30 5.79 6.81
CA SER A 50 13.07 6.96 6.40
C SER A 50 12.45 7.73 5.22
N THR A 51 12.94 8.95 5.01
CA THR A 51 12.53 9.81 3.88
C THR A 51 13.00 9.25 2.54
N SER A 52 14.09 8.47 2.47
CA SER A 52 14.52 7.84 1.22
C SER A 52 13.52 6.80 0.73
N CYS A 53 12.90 6.03 1.63
CA CYS A 53 11.82 5.09 1.28
C CYS A 53 10.69 5.83 0.56
N TRP A 54 10.29 6.99 1.09
CA TRP A 54 9.26 7.85 0.49
C TRP A 54 9.64 8.35 -0.89
N ARG A 55 10.89 8.80 -1.06
CA ARG A 55 11.37 9.29 -2.36
C ARG A 55 11.33 8.17 -3.41
N ILE A 56 11.81 6.98 -3.07
CA ILE A 56 11.78 5.81 -3.96
C ILE A 56 10.34 5.47 -4.35
N ALA A 57 9.45 5.35 -3.35
CA ALA A 57 8.04 5.06 -3.58
C ALA A 57 7.37 6.04 -4.56
N LEU A 58 7.58 7.34 -4.33
CA LEU A 58 6.97 8.38 -5.15
C LEU A 58 7.57 8.46 -6.55
N SER A 59 8.89 8.32 -6.68
CA SER A 59 9.58 8.28 -7.98
C SER A 59 9.13 7.11 -8.85
N ASN A 60 8.73 6.00 -8.23
CA ASN A 60 8.27 4.79 -8.91
C ASN A 60 6.74 4.65 -9.00
N SER A 61 5.98 5.67 -8.58
CA SER A 61 4.50 5.65 -8.58
C SER A 61 3.86 5.22 -9.90
N ARG A 62 4.48 5.54 -11.04
CA ARG A 62 4.04 5.10 -12.38
C ARG A 62 3.96 3.57 -12.56
N LEU A 63 4.73 2.80 -11.79
CA LEU A 63 4.72 1.34 -11.84
C LEU A 63 3.38 0.75 -11.37
N LEU A 64 2.62 1.48 -10.55
CA LEU A 64 1.27 1.07 -10.14
C LEU A 64 0.29 1.04 -11.33
N HIS A 65 0.43 1.98 -12.27
CA HIS A 65 -0.42 2.03 -13.46
C HIS A 65 -0.16 0.88 -14.44
N ALA A 66 1.09 0.42 -14.54
CA ALA A 66 1.47 -0.70 -15.40
C ALA A 66 0.80 -2.03 -14.95
N LEU A 67 0.58 -2.20 -13.65
CA LEU A 67 -0.09 -3.39 -13.11
C LEU A 67 -1.60 -3.36 -13.27
N LEU A 68 -2.23 -2.18 -13.12
CA LEU A 68 -3.65 -2.03 -13.42
C LEU A 68 -3.92 -2.39 -14.89
N PHE A 69 -3.08 -1.92 -15.83
CA PHE A 69 -3.21 -2.29 -17.24
C PHE A 69 -3.09 -3.80 -17.48
N ARG A 70 -2.22 -4.49 -16.74
CA ARG A 70 -2.04 -5.95 -16.81
C ARG A 70 -3.23 -6.73 -16.23
N MET A 71 -3.90 -6.19 -15.21
CA MET A 71 -5.10 -6.81 -14.62
C MET A 71 -6.36 -6.67 -15.50
N TYR A 72 -6.47 -5.59 -16.29
CA TYR A 72 -7.61 -5.39 -17.19
C TYR A 72 -7.45 -6.06 -18.58
N SER A 73 -6.30 -6.70 -18.84
CA SER A 73 -5.99 -7.37 -20.12
C SER A 73 -5.95 -8.91 -20.03
N SER A 74 -6.49 -9.50 -18.96
CA SER A 74 -6.59 -10.95 -18.74
C SER A 74 -8.04 -11.42 -18.64
#